data_AF-A0A1L6RBM5-F1
#
_entry.id   AF-A0A1L6RBM5-F1
#
_cell.length_a   1.000
_cell.length_b   1.000
_cell.length_c   1.000
_cell.angle_alpha   90.00
_cell.angle_beta   90.00
_cell.angle_gamma   90.00
#
_symmetry.space_group_name_H-M   'P 1'
#
loop_
_entity.id
_entity.type
_entity.pdbx_description
1 polymer ?
#
loop_
_entity_poly.entity_id
_entity_poly.type
_entity_poly.pdbx_seq_one_letter_code
_entity_poly.pdbx_strand_id
1 'polypeptide(L)'
;MHWLKAKKRQPPVDLGDYRAQVVKSTLDRDNPLIKQLLADTGQVTQTWPNLKLDELKTLTEKIQQNVAIATGELVPLGDISFLTVDPKNPKKTVETGLTWENAVVRGDMENFVVETVNQVLNDEQVRLADDLTYQELTDALTAFLTASHELGGFTDQELPTLPSEDEYIEAVEHNELFNRLPQRLVVRDEPTTDQPEQTVKSSQPQSETTLSEASSQAANDAEPASAVSQAATAVADAASVATQPVMPAAATADSTLTIAKLIQAFQVKTSFFKTKPLDEKQTVVPESDDYVDVMMVRETKEANAFMQQTADKVADAYRETLTQNIADVHEDTQAIDDLLTTDWQTPIKQQVTQRHTKDYGNRLDNSLAALDNDYQQAVAEEEQHHEQTLTKLEQQLTIDKAKTTAKLTGDRDQIIQHEIAQIITTQKQYIEQEVQQLRYNQAEFKRHKVIDQIVAGQKEANDLMTKAYRQLSSDLEVRRQDFIKEHEHALGIREDSDKAQAEKERLQFANAEVLNLEKRHDQLKSVKMDLEGQIGQLQAESSKWQFRAETAQEDLERVKQQLVEVNQQYEHRLQSDQVDLAQHQELAQQARQAKLAKWLHPFKNRQKETKHVSQP
;
A
#
# COMPACT_ATOMS: atom_id res chain seq x y z
N MET A 1 -82.57 0.43 -28.51
CA MET A 1 -81.68 -0.71 -28.18
C MET A 1 -80.25 -0.32 -28.54
N HIS A 2 -79.32 -0.56 -27.61
CA HIS A 2 -77.86 -0.35 -27.69
C HIS A 2 -77.29 1.00 -27.26
N TRP A 3 -77.52 1.30 -25.98
CA TRP A 3 -76.65 2.09 -25.12
C TRP A 3 -75.24 1.48 -24.94
N LEU A 4 -74.24 2.37 -24.86
CA LEU A 4 -73.01 2.31 -24.06
C LEU A 4 -72.33 0.94 -23.89
N LYS A 5 -71.37 0.62 -24.76
CA LYS A 5 -70.27 -0.27 -24.38
C LYS A 5 -69.40 0.48 -23.37
N ALA A 6 -69.63 0.22 -22.09
CA ALA A 6 -68.70 0.59 -21.03
C ALA A 6 -67.29 0.09 -21.41
N LYS A 7 -66.34 1.02 -21.58
CA LYS A 7 -64.91 0.67 -21.51
C LYS A 7 -64.75 -0.08 -20.18
N LYS A 8 -64.40 -1.36 -20.24
CA LYS A 8 -63.95 -2.10 -19.07
C LYS A 8 -62.85 -1.26 -18.44
N ARG A 9 -63.08 -0.66 -17.26
CA ARG A 9 -62.00 -0.09 -16.46
C ARG A 9 -61.06 -1.26 -16.23
N GLN A 10 -59.82 -1.14 -16.71
CA GLN A 10 -58.77 -2.07 -16.35
C GLN A 10 -58.73 -2.15 -14.82
N PRO A 11 -58.57 -3.36 -14.23
CA PRO A 11 -58.41 -3.46 -12.78
C PRO A 11 -57.26 -2.54 -12.36
N PRO A 12 -57.37 -1.82 -11.22
CA PRO A 12 -56.28 -1.00 -10.73
C PRO A 12 -55.04 -1.90 -10.57
N VAL A 13 -53.96 -1.54 -11.26
CA VAL A 13 -52.67 -2.23 -11.12
C VAL A 13 -52.22 -1.97 -9.69
N ASP A 14 -51.99 -3.05 -8.94
CA ASP A 14 -51.45 -2.96 -7.59
C ASP A 14 -50.00 -2.48 -7.69
N LEU A 15 -49.72 -1.27 -7.19
CA LEU A 15 -48.42 -0.59 -7.29
C LEU A 15 -47.56 -0.75 -6.02
N GLY A 16 -48.03 -1.49 -5.01
CA GLY A 16 -47.33 -1.72 -3.75
C GLY A 16 -47.34 -0.53 -2.78
N ASP A 17 -46.79 -0.77 -1.58
CA ASP A 17 -46.78 0.18 -0.44
C ASP A 17 -45.70 1.27 -0.55
N TYR A 18 -44.70 1.05 -1.40
CA TYR A 18 -43.64 2.00 -1.72
C TYR A 18 -43.40 2.00 -3.23
N ARG A 19 -43.40 3.18 -3.86
CA ARG A 19 -43.30 3.31 -5.32
C ARG A 19 -42.54 4.56 -5.75
N ALA A 20 -42.04 4.55 -6.98
CA ALA A 20 -41.38 5.68 -7.61
C ALA A 20 -42.34 6.40 -8.56
N GLN A 21 -42.30 7.73 -8.60
CA GLN A 21 -43.07 8.54 -9.54
C GLN A 21 -42.14 9.41 -10.37
N VAL A 22 -42.26 9.34 -11.70
CA VAL A 22 -41.52 10.20 -12.62
C VAL A 22 -42.29 11.51 -12.83
N VAL A 23 -41.78 12.62 -12.31
CA VAL A 23 -42.47 13.92 -12.30
C VAL A 23 -42.18 14.73 -13.57
N LYS A 24 -40.90 14.83 -13.98
CA LYS A 24 -40.47 15.58 -15.17
C LYS A 24 -39.75 14.68 -16.17
N SER A 25 -40.48 13.74 -16.76
CA SER A 25 -39.91 12.76 -17.71
C SER A 25 -39.17 13.42 -18.87
N THR A 26 -37.87 13.20 -18.99
CA THR A 26 -37.03 13.59 -20.14
C THR A 26 -36.64 12.40 -21.02
N LEU A 27 -37.15 11.20 -20.70
CA LEU A 27 -36.87 9.99 -21.44
C LEU A 27 -37.33 10.12 -22.89
N ASP A 28 -36.40 9.99 -23.85
CA ASP A 28 -36.72 9.96 -25.27
C ASP A 28 -37.41 8.64 -25.63
N ARG A 29 -38.74 8.68 -25.52
CA ARG A 29 -39.61 7.57 -25.89
C ARG A 29 -39.67 7.35 -27.38
N ASP A 30 -39.12 8.22 -28.22
CA ASP A 30 -39.13 8.05 -29.65
C ASP A 30 -37.96 7.23 -30.19
N ASN A 31 -36.88 7.12 -29.40
CA ASN A 31 -35.73 6.26 -29.66
C ASN A 31 -36.16 4.78 -29.80
N PRO A 32 -35.80 4.09 -30.90
CA PRO A 32 -36.21 2.71 -31.16
C PRO A 32 -35.73 1.71 -30.11
N LEU A 33 -34.54 1.92 -29.53
CA LEU A 33 -34.00 1.06 -28.47
C LEU A 33 -34.82 1.24 -27.18
N ILE A 34 -35.10 2.48 -26.78
CA ILE A 34 -35.91 2.78 -25.59
C ILE A 34 -37.35 2.28 -25.77
N LYS A 35 -37.96 2.43 -26.97
CA LYS A 35 -39.27 1.87 -27.30
C LYS A 35 -39.30 0.35 -27.12
N GLN A 36 -38.28 -0.35 -27.60
CA GLN A 36 -38.18 -1.80 -27.46
C GLN A 36 -37.99 -2.21 -26.00
N LEU A 37 -37.12 -1.52 -25.25
CA LEU A 37 -36.90 -1.78 -23.83
C LEU A 37 -38.15 -1.54 -22.99
N LEU A 38 -38.92 -0.48 -23.26
CA LEU A 38 -40.19 -0.21 -22.56
C LEU A 38 -41.25 -1.27 -22.86
N ALA A 39 -41.24 -1.87 -24.05
CA ALA A 39 -42.11 -3.00 -24.39
C ALA A 39 -41.64 -4.31 -23.73
N ASP A 40 -40.33 -4.53 -23.64
CA ASP A 40 -39.72 -5.72 -23.04
C ASP A 40 -39.71 -5.68 -21.50
N THR A 41 -39.90 -4.51 -20.90
CA THR A 41 -39.94 -4.29 -19.44
C THR A 41 -41.39 -4.28 -18.94
N GLY A 42 -42.10 -5.39 -19.17
CA GLY A 42 -43.37 -5.71 -18.51
C GLY A 42 -44.47 -4.62 -18.64
N GLN A 43 -45.05 -4.24 -17.49
CA GLN A 43 -46.19 -3.31 -17.40
C GLN A 43 -45.77 -1.83 -17.26
N VAL A 44 -44.49 -1.48 -17.44
CA VAL A 44 -43.97 -0.10 -17.28
C VAL A 44 -44.75 0.93 -18.11
N THR A 45 -45.21 0.55 -19.31
CA THR A 45 -46.06 1.41 -20.16
C THR A 45 -47.46 1.68 -19.59
N GLN A 46 -47.96 0.81 -18.71
CA GLN A 46 -49.26 0.91 -18.06
C GLN A 46 -49.16 1.56 -16.67
N THR A 47 -48.03 1.41 -15.98
CA THR A 47 -47.79 1.95 -14.64
C THR A 47 -47.24 3.38 -14.69
N TRP A 48 -46.62 3.81 -15.79
CA TRP A 48 -46.10 5.17 -15.96
C TRP A 48 -47.14 6.28 -15.70
N PRO A 49 -46.83 7.34 -14.93
CA PRO A 49 -45.51 7.68 -14.36
C PRO A 49 -45.17 7.01 -13.02
N ASN A 50 -46.05 6.19 -12.45
CA ASN A 50 -45.86 5.55 -11.15
C ASN A 50 -45.33 4.12 -11.31
N LEU A 51 -44.05 3.90 -11.05
CA LEU A 51 -43.38 2.61 -11.21
C LEU A 51 -43.22 1.92 -9.86
N LYS A 52 -43.33 0.59 -9.86
CA LYS A 52 -42.85 -0.21 -8.74
C LYS A 52 -41.32 -0.16 -8.66
N LEU A 53 -40.75 -0.43 -7.49
CA LEU A 53 -39.29 -0.42 -7.33
C LEU A 53 -38.58 -1.52 -8.14
N ASP A 54 -39.19 -2.70 -8.30
CA ASP A 54 -38.67 -3.78 -9.15
C ASP A 54 -38.74 -3.44 -10.65
N GLU A 55 -39.83 -2.78 -11.07
CA GLU A 55 -39.99 -2.25 -12.42
C GLU A 55 -38.95 -1.16 -12.70
N LEU A 56 -38.70 -0.25 -11.74
CA LEU A 56 -37.68 0.78 -11.85
C LEU A 56 -36.27 0.17 -11.92
N LYS A 57 -35.95 -0.81 -11.06
CA LYS A 57 -34.69 -1.56 -11.10
C LYS A 57 -34.45 -2.15 -12.49
N THR A 58 -35.41 -2.96 -12.96
CA THR A 58 -35.33 -3.64 -14.26
C THR A 58 -35.19 -2.64 -15.41
N LEU A 59 -35.91 -1.53 -15.36
CA LEU A 59 -35.82 -0.48 -16.36
C LEU A 59 -34.43 0.15 -16.38
N THR A 60 -33.91 0.57 -15.22
CA THR A 60 -32.58 1.19 -15.12
C THR A 60 -31.46 0.25 -15.56
N GLU A 61 -31.49 -1.03 -15.15
CA GLU A 61 -30.49 -2.03 -15.54
C GLU A 61 -30.51 -2.33 -17.04
N LYS A 62 -31.71 -2.43 -17.64
CA LYS A 62 -31.84 -2.66 -19.08
C LYS A 62 -31.42 -1.45 -19.91
N ILE A 63 -31.73 -0.24 -19.46
CA ILE A 63 -31.27 1.00 -20.10
C ILE A 63 -29.75 1.07 -20.01
N GLN A 64 -29.18 0.76 -18.84
CA GLN A 64 -27.74 0.73 -18.65
C GLN A 64 -27.07 -0.27 -19.60
N GLN A 65 -27.52 -1.53 -19.62
CA GLN A 65 -26.88 -2.58 -20.42
C GLN A 65 -27.04 -2.39 -21.93
N ASN A 66 -28.24 -2.03 -22.39
CA ASN A 66 -28.57 -2.05 -23.81
C ASN A 66 -28.46 -0.68 -24.50
N VAL A 67 -28.41 0.40 -23.72
CA VAL A 67 -28.22 1.76 -24.25
C VAL A 67 -26.93 2.32 -23.70
N ALA A 68 -26.83 2.61 -22.40
CA ALA A 68 -25.70 3.40 -21.88
C ALA A 68 -24.33 2.74 -22.06
N ILE A 69 -24.19 1.42 -21.83
CA ILE A 69 -22.94 0.67 -22.05
C ILE A 69 -22.72 0.42 -23.55
N ALA A 70 -23.79 0.12 -24.29
CA ALA A 70 -23.69 -0.27 -25.70
C ALA A 70 -23.40 0.90 -26.65
N THR A 71 -23.96 2.09 -26.37
CA THR A 71 -23.83 3.29 -27.20
C THR A 71 -22.93 4.35 -26.57
N GLY A 72 -22.63 4.25 -25.27
CA GLY A 72 -21.92 5.29 -24.52
C GLY A 72 -22.77 6.54 -24.24
N GLU A 73 -24.08 6.49 -24.52
CA GLU A 73 -24.98 7.62 -24.32
C GLU A 73 -25.52 7.68 -22.88
N LEU A 74 -25.61 8.90 -22.35
CA LEU A 74 -26.27 9.16 -21.08
C LEU A 74 -27.78 9.24 -21.30
N VAL A 75 -28.57 8.43 -20.58
CA VAL A 75 -30.02 8.37 -20.79
C VAL A 75 -30.74 9.10 -19.66
N PRO A 76 -31.30 10.30 -19.90
CA PRO A 76 -31.96 11.08 -18.87
C PRO A 76 -33.41 10.60 -18.67
N LEU A 77 -33.75 10.18 -17.44
CA LEU A 77 -35.10 9.78 -17.03
C LEU A 77 -35.94 10.96 -16.54
N GLY A 78 -35.32 12.02 -16.02
CA GLY A 78 -35.97 13.19 -15.44
C GLY A 78 -36.01 13.14 -13.91
N ASP A 79 -36.96 13.82 -13.28
CA ASP A 79 -37.05 13.79 -11.81
C ASP A 79 -37.87 12.60 -11.31
N ILE A 80 -37.31 11.81 -10.39
CA ILE A 80 -37.96 10.66 -9.75
C ILE A 80 -38.19 10.97 -8.27
N SER A 81 -39.45 11.01 -7.85
CA SER A 81 -39.84 11.17 -6.45
C SER A 81 -40.33 9.84 -5.87
N PHE A 82 -39.96 9.53 -4.63
CA PHE A 82 -40.42 8.32 -3.95
C PHE A 82 -41.67 8.60 -3.10
N LEU A 83 -42.63 7.67 -3.16
CA LEU A 83 -43.92 7.76 -2.52
C LEU A 83 -44.15 6.55 -1.62
N THR A 84 -44.72 6.78 -0.45
CA THR A 84 -45.21 5.74 0.45
C THR A 84 -46.71 5.89 0.70
N VAL A 85 -47.36 4.80 1.11
CA VAL A 85 -48.78 4.80 1.49
C VAL A 85 -48.95 5.45 2.87
N ASP A 86 -49.93 6.36 3.00
CA ASP A 86 -50.21 7.04 4.28
C ASP A 86 -50.64 6.00 5.34
N PRO A 87 -49.92 5.88 6.47
CA PRO A 87 -50.29 4.93 7.53
C PRO A 87 -51.69 5.19 8.11
N LYS A 88 -52.22 6.42 7.98
CA LYS A 88 -53.57 6.78 8.42
C LYS A 88 -54.64 6.55 7.35
N ASN A 89 -54.24 6.50 6.07
CA ASN A 89 -55.16 6.28 4.96
C ASN A 89 -54.50 5.51 3.82
N PRO A 90 -54.65 4.18 3.77
CA PRO A 90 -53.95 3.35 2.79
C PRO A 90 -54.36 3.58 1.32
N LYS A 91 -55.34 4.47 1.07
CA LYS A 91 -55.75 4.88 -0.28
C LYS A 91 -55.06 6.16 -0.76
N LYS A 92 -54.31 6.84 0.09
CA LYS A 92 -53.54 8.04 -0.24
C LYS A 92 -52.06 7.73 -0.14
N THR A 93 -51.29 8.32 -1.05
CA THR A 93 -49.83 8.30 -0.96
C THR A 93 -49.28 9.66 -0.63
N VAL A 94 -48.20 9.63 0.13
CA VAL A 94 -47.48 10.80 0.61
C VAL A 94 -46.05 10.70 0.07
N GLU A 95 -45.50 11.86 -0.31
CA GLU A 95 -44.10 11.98 -0.72
C GLU A 95 -43.20 11.70 0.48
N THR A 96 -42.17 10.88 0.28
CA THR A 96 -41.21 10.57 1.35
C THR A 96 -40.17 11.67 1.53
N GLY A 97 -40.19 12.71 0.68
CA GLY A 97 -39.17 13.76 0.63
C GLY A 97 -37.89 13.32 -0.09
N LEU A 98 -37.76 12.05 -0.48
CA LEU A 98 -36.61 11.53 -1.23
C LEU A 98 -36.84 11.70 -2.73
N THR A 99 -35.88 12.31 -3.40
CA THR A 99 -35.88 12.53 -4.84
C THR A 99 -34.54 12.12 -5.45
N TRP A 100 -34.60 11.59 -6.67
CA TRP A 100 -33.47 11.48 -7.58
C TRP A 100 -33.71 12.49 -8.71
N GLU A 101 -33.10 13.67 -8.57
CA GLU A 101 -33.30 14.80 -9.48
C GLU A 101 -32.38 14.70 -10.69
N ASN A 102 -32.87 15.13 -11.86
CA ASN A 102 -32.16 14.95 -13.11
C ASN A 102 -31.62 13.51 -13.27
N ALA A 103 -32.43 12.51 -12.94
CA ALA A 103 -32.02 11.12 -12.94
C ALA A 103 -31.46 10.74 -14.31
N VAL A 104 -30.19 10.32 -14.37
CA VAL A 104 -29.52 9.88 -15.59
C VAL A 104 -28.99 8.47 -15.39
N VAL A 105 -29.32 7.58 -16.31
CA VAL A 105 -28.74 6.24 -16.37
C VAL A 105 -27.44 6.31 -17.18
N ARG A 106 -26.34 5.96 -16.53
CA ARG A 106 -24.97 5.97 -17.10
C ARG A 106 -24.43 4.55 -17.19
N GLY A 107 -23.43 4.34 -18.04
CA GLY A 107 -22.81 3.02 -18.19
C GLY A 107 -22.13 2.51 -16.91
N ASP A 108 -21.60 3.43 -16.11
CA ASP A 108 -20.88 3.22 -14.84
C ASP A 108 -21.76 3.35 -13.58
N MET A 109 -23.06 3.61 -13.75
CA MET A 109 -24.01 3.71 -12.64
C MET A 109 -24.13 2.37 -11.91
N GLU A 110 -24.03 2.34 -10.58
CA GLU A 110 -24.15 1.08 -9.83
C GLU A 110 -25.60 0.61 -9.71
N ASN A 111 -26.48 1.46 -9.17
CA ASN A 111 -27.93 1.30 -9.16
C ASN A 111 -28.62 2.60 -8.73
N PHE A 112 -29.94 2.71 -8.95
CA PHE A 112 -30.67 3.94 -8.64
C PHE A 112 -30.78 4.23 -7.14
N VAL A 113 -30.69 3.21 -6.29
CA VAL A 113 -30.76 3.36 -4.84
C VAL A 113 -29.51 4.08 -4.33
N VAL A 114 -28.33 3.69 -4.81
CA VAL A 114 -27.05 4.33 -4.50
C VAL A 114 -27.02 5.78 -5.00
N GLU A 115 -27.45 6.03 -6.24
CA GLU A 115 -27.52 7.40 -6.77
C GLU A 115 -28.47 8.28 -5.94
N THR A 116 -29.63 7.74 -5.54
CA THR A 116 -30.60 8.46 -4.69
C THR A 116 -30.00 8.78 -3.32
N VAL A 117 -29.35 7.81 -2.67
CA VAL A 117 -28.71 8.00 -1.35
C VAL A 117 -27.59 9.02 -1.43
N ASN A 118 -26.72 8.93 -2.45
CA ASN A 118 -25.62 9.88 -2.65
C ASN A 118 -26.14 11.28 -2.95
N GLN A 119 -27.18 11.41 -3.76
CA GLN A 119 -27.78 12.71 -4.04
C GLN A 119 -28.33 13.34 -2.76
N VAL A 120 -29.18 12.62 -2.03
CA VAL A 120 -29.85 13.14 -0.84
C VAL A 120 -28.85 13.52 0.25
N LEU A 121 -27.78 12.74 0.45
CA LEU A 121 -26.72 13.06 1.41
C LEU A 121 -25.83 14.25 1.00
N ASN A 122 -25.80 14.59 -0.29
CA ASN A 122 -24.97 15.68 -0.85
C ASN A 122 -25.77 16.92 -1.25
N ASP A 123 -27.09 16.89 -1.14
CA ASP A 123 -27.94 18.01 -1.49
C ASP A 123 -27.67 19.19 -0.54
N GLU A 124 -27.32 20.33 -1.11
CA GLU A 124 -27.02 21.57 -0.39
C GLU A 124 -28.21 22.04 0.45
N GLN A 125 -29.44 21.85 -0.04
CA GLN A 125 -30.64 22.22 0.70
C GLN A 125 -30.89 21.31 1.90
N VAL A 126 -30.54 20.02 1.79
CA VAL A 126 -30.64 19.05 2.88
C VAL A 126 -29.54 19.29 3.91
N ARG A 127 -28.33 19.64 3.48
CA ARG A 127 -27.17 19.91 4.36
C ARG A 127 -27.26 21.23 5.12
N LEU A 128 -27.89 22.25 4.52
CA LEU A 128 -28.05 23.58 5.11
C LEU A 128 -29.41 23.77 5.81
N ALA A 129 -30.26 22.74 5.86
CA ALA A 129 -31.55 22.81 6.52
C ALA A 129 -31.40 22.67 8.04
N ASP A 130 -31.46 23.80 8.75
CA ASP A 130 -31.46 23.83 10.23
C ASP A 130 -32.65 23.05 10.86
N ASP A 131 -33.74 22.87 10.09
CA ASP A 131 -34.97 22.22 10.53
C ASP A 131 -34.98 20.69 10.33
N LEU A 132 -33.98 20.11 9.63
CA LEU A 132 -33.91 18.67 9.35
C LEU A 132 -32.81 18.00 10.18
N THR A 133 -33.20 17.08 11.05
CA THR A 133 -32.21 16.34 11.85
C THR A 133 -31.61 15.16 11.08
N TYR A 134 -30.35 14.81 11.38
CA TYR A 134 -29.72 13.62 10.79
C TYR A 134 -30.52 12.33 11.06
N GLN A 135 -31.20 12.26 12.21
CA GLN A 135 -32.06 11.13 12.55
C GLN A 135 -33.25 11.00 11.59
N GLU A 136 -33.94 12.10 11.27
CA GLU A 136 -35.07 12.09 10.33
C GLU A 136 -34.64 11.71 8.91
N LEU A 137 -33.46 12.21 8.48
CA LEU A 137 -32.85 11.84 7.21
C LEU A 137 -32.51 10.34 7.16
N THR A 138 -31.88 9.84 8.22
CA THR A 138 -31.47 8.43 8.33
C THR A 138 -32.69 7.51 8.40
N ASP A 139 -33.74 7.89 9.11
CA ASP A 139 -34.99 7.12 9.19
C ASP A 139 -35.66 7.03 7.80
N ALA A 140 -35.71 8.14 7.05
CA ALA A 140 -36.25 8.17 5.69
C ALA A 140 -35.42 7.31 4.71
N LEU A 141 -34.10 7.44 4.74
CA LEU A 141 -33.19 6.64 3.91
C LEU A 141 -33.23 5.16 4.30
N THR A 142 -33.34 4.83 5.60
CA THR A 142 -33.46 3.45 6.07
C THR A 142 -34.76 2.83 5.56
N ALA A 143 -35.89 3.54 5.67
CA ALA A 143 -37.17 3.07 5.12
C ALA A 143 -37.10 2.82 3.60
N PHE A 144 -36.38 3.68 2.86
CA PHE A 144 -36.14 3.51 1.44
C PHE A 144 -35.25 2.30 1.11
N LEU A 145 -34.18 2.06 1.88
CA LEU A 145 -33.32 0.90 1.73
C LEU A 145 -34.07 -0.41 2.02
N THR A 146 -34.87 -0.43 3.08
CA THR A 146 -35.74 -1.57 3.41
C THR A 146 -36.76 -1.83 2.31
N ALA A 147 -37.43 -0.79 1.79
CA ALA A 147 -38.36 -0.94 0.68
C ALA A 147 -37.66 -1.41 -0.61
N SER A 148 -36.43 -0.96 -0.86
CA SER A 148 -35.63 -1.39 -2.02
C SER A 148 -35.21 -2.85 -1.91
N HIS A 149 -34.89 -3.33 -0.71
CA HIS A 149 -34.63 -4.75 -0.45
C HIS A 149 -35.91 -5.59 -0.63
N GLU A 150 -37.01 -5.23 0.05
CA GLU A 150 -38.22 -6.05 0.11
C GLU A 150 -39.07 -5.99 -1.17
N LEU A 151 -39.22 -4.81 -1.77
CA LEU A 151 -40.09 -4.57 -2.93
C LEU A 151 -39.32 -4.38 -4.24
N GLY A 152 -38.06 -3.92 -4.17
CA GLY A 152 -37.19 -3.74 -5.33
C GLY A 152 -36.35 -4.97 -5.71
N GLY A 153 -36.27 -5.96 -4.82
CA GLY A 153 -35.48 -7.18 -5.03
C GLY A 153 -33.97 -6.93 -5.10
N PHE A 154 -33.47 -5.90 -4.41
CA PHE A 154 -32.04 -5.70 -4.19
C PHE A 154 -31.53 -6.61 -3.08
N THR A 155 -30.31 -7.13 -3.24
CA THR A 155 -29.65 -7.86 -2.14
C THR A 155 -28.96 -6.87 -1.20
N ASP A 156 -28.73 -7.26 0.06
CA ASP A 156 -27.99 -6.44 1.03
C ASP A 156 -26.59 -6.00 0.53
N GLN A 157 -26.00 -6.80 -0.35
CA GLN A 157 -24.70 -6.50 -0.98
C GLN A 157 -24.77 -5.43 -2.07
N GLU A 158 -25.94 -5.23 -2.68
CA GLU A 158 -26.19 -4.21 -3.71
C GLU A 158 -26.56 -2.84 -3.11
N LEU A 159 -26.92 -2.81 -1.83
CA LEU A 159 -27.34 -1.59 -1.13
C LEU A 159 -26.13 -0.86 -0.51
N PRO A 160 -26.16 0.49 -0.43
CA PRO A 160 -25.15 1.26 0.27
C PRO A 160 -25.31 1.16 1.79
N THR A 161 -24.24 1.48 2.52
CA THR A 161 -24.30 1.72 3.98
C THR A 161 -24.46 3.21 4.25
N LEU A 162 -25.32 3.56 5.18
CA LEU A 162 -25.53 4.95 5.60
C LEU A 162 -24.37 5.42 6.50
N PRO A 163 -24.05 6.73 6.52
CA PRO A 163 -23.05 7.28 7.44
C PRO A 163 -23.43 7.07 8.91
N SER A 164 -22.45 7.22 9.80
CA SER A 164 -22.76 7.54 11.20
C SER A 164 -23.12 9.03 11.34
N GLU A 165 -23.77 9.40 12.45
CA GLU A 165 -24.11 10.81 12.73
C GLU A 165 -22.86 11.68 12.82
N ASP A 166 -21.81 11.19 13.48
CA ASP A 166 -20.51 11.88 13.57
C ASP A 166 -19.86 12.06 12.18
N GLU A 167 -19.88 11.02 11.33
CA GLU A 167 -19.39 11.13 9.93
C GLU A 167 -20.18 12.16 9.12
N TYR A 168 -21.50 12.24 9.32
CA TYR A 168 -22.34 13.20 8.64
C TYR A 168 -22.05 14.64 9.08
N ILE A 169 -21.97 14.88 10.38
CA ILE A 169 -21.67 16.20 10.94
C ILE A 169 -20.29 16.67 10.48
N GLU A 170 -19.27 15.82 10.58
CA GLU A 170 -17.91 16.15 10.13
C GLU A 170 -17.88 16.50 8.64
N ALA A 171 -18.59 15.73 7.79
CA ALA A 171 -18.68 16.00 6.37
C ALA A 171 -19.43 17.29 6.04
N VAL A 172 -20.47 17.64 6.80
CA VAL A 172 -21.19 18.91 6.64
C VAL A 172 -20.31 20.09 7.06
N GLU A 173 -19.60 19.99 8.19
CA GLU A 173 -18.70 21.04 8.70
C GLU A 173 -17.53 21.31 7.75
N HIS A 174 -16.98 20.27 7.12
CA HIS A 174 -15.83 20.36 6.21
C HIS A 174 -16.23 20.46 4.73
N ASN A 175 -17.53 20.50 4.43
CA ASN A 175 -18.09 20.49 3.08
C ASN A 175 -17.57 19.33 2.20
N GLU A 176 -17.45 18.15 2.79
CA GLU A 176 -17.03 16.92 2.11
C GLU A 176 -18.22 16.21 1.47
N LEU A 177 -18.04 15.68 0.25
CA LEU A 177 -19.10 14.96 -0.48
C LEU A 177 -19.06 13.46 -0.19
N PHE A 178 -20.22 12.87 0.08
CA PHE A 178 -20.37 11.43 0.22
C PHE A 178 -20.37 10.73 -1.13
N ASN A 179 -19.55 9.70 -1.27
CA ASN A 179 -19.62 8.77 -2.39
C ASN A 179 -19.80 7.35 -1.85
N ARG A 180 -21.04 7.00 -1.50
CA ARG A 180 -21.38 5.66 -1.03
C ARG A 180 -21.44 4.71 -2.21
N LEU A 181 -20.88 3.53 -2.01
CA LEU A 181 -20.88 2.43 -2.98
C LEU A 181 -21.71 1.26 -2.42
N PRO A 182 -22.24 0.38 -3.29
CA PRO A 182 -22.78 -0.91 -2.88
C PRO A 182 -21.80 -1.66 -1.96
N GLN A 183 -22.31 -2.36 -0.95
CA GLN A 183 -21.47 -3.14 -0.03
C GLN A 183 -20.54 -4.14 -0.74
N ARG A 184 -20.93 -4.69 -1.90
CA ARG A 184 -20.08 -5.58 -2.71
C ARG A 184 -18.79 -4.93 -3.24
N LEU A 185 -18.75 -3.59 -3.32
CA LEU A 185 -17.60 -2.82 -3.80
C LEU A 185 -16.79 -2.19 -2.66
N VAL A 186 -17.30 -2.25 -1.43
CA VAL A 186 -16.58 -1.78 -0.25
C VAL A 186 -15.64 -2.88 0.23
N VAL A 187 -14.33 -2.69 0.03
CA VAL A 187 -13.31 -3.57 0.61
C VAL A 187 -13.31 -3.34 2.12
N ARG A 188 -13.96 -4.24 2.87
CA ARG A 188 -13.81 -4.27 4.33
C ARG A 188 -12.43 -4.87 4.64
N ASP A 189 -11.56 -4.08 5.25
CA ASP A 189 -10.41 -4.62 5.98
C ASP A 189 -10.98 -5.42 7.15
N GLU A 190 -11.04 -6.75 7.01
CA GLU A 190 -11.45 -7.59 8.13
C GLU A 190 -10.41 -7.47 9.26
N PRO A 191 -10.82 -7.15 10.49
CA PRO A 191 -9.91 -7.16 11.62
C PRO A 191 -9.51 -8.61 11.89
N THR A 192 -8.22 -8.88 11.77
CA THR A 192 -7.62 -10.15 12.16
C THR A 192 -7.94 -10.39 13.64
N THR A 193 -8.82 -11.36 13.88
CA THR A 193 -9.15 -11.84 15.22
C THR A 193 -7.99 -12.70 15.69
N ASP A 194 -7.18 -12.19 16.62
CA ASP A 194 -6.54 -13.01 17.65
C ASP A 194 -5.98 -12.18 18.81
N GLN A 195 -6.44 -12.59 20.01
CA GLN A 195 -5.92 -12.36 21.36
C GLN A 195 -6.43 -11.19 22.24
N PRO A 196 -6.55 -11.47 23.57
CA PRO A 196 -7.75 -11.18 24.34
C PRO A 196 -7.59 -10.04 25.36
N GLU A 197 -8.73 -9.66 25.91
CA GLU A 197 -8.94 -8.69 26.98
C GLU A 197 -7.85 -8.67 28.07
N GLN A 198 -7.23 -7.52 28.26
CA GLN A 198 -6.84 -7.07 29.60
C GLN A 198 -7.18 -5.59 29.81
N THR A 199 -7.73 -5.38 30.99
CA THR A 199 -8.43 -4.21 31.50
C THR A 199 -7.44 -3.16 32.04
N VAL A 200 -7.93 -1.90 32.15
CA VAL A 200 -7.58 -0.86 33.15
C VAL A 200 -6.75 0.37 32.67
N LYS A 201 -7.49 1.50 32.64
CA LYS A 201 -7.19 2.91 33.01
C LYS A 201 -5.94 3.64 32.47
N SER A 202 -6.26 4.83 31.93
CA SER A 202 -5.71 6.15 32.27
C SER A 202 -4.19 6.33 32.18
N SER A 203 -3.76 7.15 31.22
CA SER A 203 -3.22 8.50 31.49
C SER A 203 -2.67 9.11 30.19
N GLN A 204 -3.09 10.35 29.91
CA GLN A 204 -2.30 11.32 29.15
C GLN A 204 -0.87 11.43 29.71
N PRO A 205 0.11 11.78 28.86
CA PRO A 205 0.59 13.18 28.86
C PRO A 205 0.75 13.70 27.42
N GLN A 206 0.16 14.83 27.06
CA GLN A 206 0.78 16.16 27.13
C GLN A 206 2.23 16.20 26.61
N SER A 207 2.41 16.84 25.47
CA SER A 207 3.52 17.76 25.24
C SER A 207 2.96 19.00 24.58
N GLU A 208 2.76 20.01 25.41
CA GLU A 208 2.62 21.41 25.04
C GLU A 208 3.91 21.88 24.36
N THR A 209 3.79 22.66 23.29
CA THR A 209 4.71 23.77 23.06
C THR A 209 3.85 24.93 22.56
N THR A 210 3.57 25.84 23.49
CA THR A 210 2.92 27.13 23.27
C THR A 210 3.94 28.23 22.97
N LEU A 211 3.40 29.33 22.45
CA LEU A 211 3.92 30.71 22.31
C LEU A 211 4.42 31.04 20.89
N SER A 212 3.92 32.07 20.20
CA SER A 212 3.35 33.33 20.71
C SER A 212 2.22 33.91 19.85
N GLU A 213 1.20 34.41 20.54
CA GLU A 213 0.30 35.48 20.11
C GLU A 213 1.06 36.80 19.88
N ALA A 214 0.59 37.57 18.89
CA ALA A 214 0.50 39.02 19.00
C ALA A 214 -0.84 39.47 18.37
N SER A 215 -1.79 39.78 19.26
CA SER A 215 -3.03 40.48 18.97
C SER A 215 -2.77 41.99 18.85
N SER A 216 -3.45 42.70 17.95
CA SER A 216 -4.34 43.83 18.30
C SER A 216 -4.94 44.55 17.08
N GLN A 217 -6.27 44.47 17.00
CA GLN A 217 -7.27 45.56 16.86
C GLN A 217 -7.34 46.46 15.59
N ALA A 218 -8.45 46.22 14.85
CA ALA A 218 -9.63 47.08 14.68
C ALA A 218 -9.48 48.54 14.18
N ALA A 219 -10.22 48.83 13.10
CA ALA A 219 -10.94 50.10 12.91
C ALA A 219 -12.21 49.87 12.07
N ASN A 220 -13.34 50.32 12.63
CA ASN A 220 -14.67 50.38 12.06
C ASN A 220 -14.82 51.50 11.00
N ASP A 221 -16.01 51.49 10.39
CA ASP A 221 -16.77 52.61 9.82
C ASP A 221 -16.49 52.98 8.35
N ALA A 222 -17.46 52.69 7.48
CA ALA A 222 -18.43 53.71 7.02
C ALA A 222 -19.18 53.26 5.74
N GLU A 223 -20.46 52.89 5.89
CA GLU A 223 -21.51 53.42 5.01
C GLU A 223 -22.04 54.68 5.72
N PRO A 224 -22.35 55.79 5.03
CA PRO A 224 -23.66 55.86 4.37
C PRO A 224 -23.73 56.81 3.15
N ALA A 225 -24.87 56.75 2.46
CA ALA A 225 -25.75 57.88 2.17
C ALA A 225 -26.24 57.98 0.72
N SER A 226 -27.56 57.88 0.64
CA SER A 226 -28.47 58.25 -0.44
C SER A 226 -28.19 59.60 -1.11
N ALA A 227 -28.51 59.68 -2.40
CA ALA A 227 -28.99 60.91 -3.03
C ALA A 227 -30.24 60.60 -3.88
N VAL A 228 -31.34 61.21 -3.47
CA VAL A 228 -32.63 61.31 -4.16
C VAL A 228 -32.62 62.56 -5.06
N SER A 229 -33.11 62.44 -6.29
CA SER A 229 -33.95 63.44 -7.01
C SER A 229 -34.40 62.84 -8.35
N GLN A 230 -35.67 62.43 -8.46
CA GLN A 230 -36.78 63.15 -9.12
C GLN A 230 -36.53 63.37 -10.63
N ALA A 231 -37.12 62.55 -11.51
CA ALA A 231 -38.51 62.56 -11.98
C ALA A 231 -38.74 63.52 -13.17
N ALA A 232 -38.92 62.93 -14.36
CA ALA A 232 -39.82 63.45 -15.38
C ALA A 232 -40.37 62.28 -16.22
N THR A 233 -41.69 62.22 -16.23
CA THR A 233 -42.61 61.22 -16.76
C THR A 233 -42.63 61.17 -18.29
N ALA A 234 -42.62 59.98 -18.90
CA ALA A 234 -43.40 59.69 -20.11
C ALA A 234 -43.55 58.17 -20.29
N VAL A 235 -44.80 57.76 -20.44
CA VAL A 235 -45.33 56.40 -20.54
C VAL A 235 -45.04 55.82 -21.93
N ALA A 236 -44.50 54.59 -22.00
CA ALA A 236 -44.90 53.60 -23.01
C ALA A 236 -44.31 52.22 -22.66
N ASP A 237 -45.26 51.30 -22.46
CA ASP A 237 -45.19 49.85 -22.37
C ASP A 237 -44.11 49.19 -23.27
N ALA A 238 -43.20 48.44 -22.65
CA ALA A 238 -42.43 47.40 -23.30
C ALA A 238 -42.07 46.35 -22.24
N ALA A 239 -42.68 45.18 -22.36
CA ALA A 239 -42.42 44.00 -21.54
C ALA A 239 -40.91 43.80 -21.31
N SER A 240 -40.51 43.74 -20.04
CA SER A 240 -39.14 43.42 -19.68
C SER A 240 -38.82 42.01 -20.15
N VAL A 241 -38.01 41.94 -21.20
CA VAL A 241 -37.24 40.75 -21.57
C VAL A 241 -36.48 40.31 -20.33
N ALA A 242 -36.71 39.05 -19.93
CA ALA A 242 -36.01 38.41 -18.85
C ALA A 242 -34.49 38.60 -19.01
N THR A 243 -33.85 39.04 -17.93
CA THR A 243 -32.40 39.05 -17.74
C THR A 243 -31.82 37.68 -18.12
N GLN A 244 -31.00 37.66 -19.17
CA GLN A 244 -30.16 36.52 -19.50
C GLN A 244 -29.08 36.35 -18.42
N PRO A 245 -28.74 35.12 -18.01
CA PRO A 245 -27.46 34.85 -17.39
C PRO A 245 -26.37 35.02 -18.45
N VAL A 246 -25.46 35.96 -18.23
CA VAL A 246 -24.24 36.09 -19.03
C VAL A 246 -23.29 34.98 -18.58
N MET A 247 -23.15 33.91 -19.36
CA MET A 247 -21.98 33.04 -19.24
C MET A 247 -20.77 33.75 -19.87
N PRO A 248 -19.63 33.84 -19.18
CA PRO A 248 -18.48 34.58 -19.66
C PRO A 248 -17.77 33.79 -20.77
N ALA A 249 -17.47 34.46 -21.88
CA ALA A 249 -16.71 33.95 -23.03
C ALA A 249 -15.23 33.57 -22.73
N ALA A 250 -14.84 33.49 -21.46
CA ALA A 250 -13.48 33.20 -20.99
C ALA A 250 -13.15 31.71 -20.86
N ALA A 251 -14.14 30.81 -20.98
CA ALA A 251 -14.01 29.40 -20.58
C ALA A 251 -13.02 28.57 -21.43
N THR A 252 -12.79 28.88 -22.70
CA THR A 252 -11.95 28.04 -23.59
C THR A 252 -10.44 28.19 -23.36
N ALA A 253 -9.98 29.35 -22.88
CA ALA A 253 -8.58 29.54 -22.52
C ALA A 253 -8.21 28.84 -21.20
N ASP A 254 -9.17 28.72 -20.28
CA ASP A 254 -8.96 28.04 -18.99
C ASP A 254 -8.87 26.50 -19.14
N SER A 255 -9.52 25.91 -20.15
CA SER A 255 -9.54 24.46 -20.37
C SER A 255 -8.16 23.88 -20.71
N THR A 256 -7.34 24.59 -21.49
CA THR A 256 -5.97 24.13 -21.85
C THR A 256 -5.01 24.27 -20.67
N LEU A 257 -5.15 25.33 -19.88
CA LEU A 257 -4.42 25.53 -18.63
C LEU A 257 -4.79 24.48 -17.56
N THR A 258 -6.05 24.05 -17.50
CA THR A 258 -6.49 22.96 -16.61
C THR A 258 -5.98 21.60 -17.07
N ILE A 259 -5.99 21.31 -18.37
CA ILE A 259 -5.41 20.07 -18.91
C ILE A 259 -3.90 19.97 -18.63
N ALA A 260 -3.13 21.04 -18.85
CA ALA A 260 -1.69 21.02 -18.56
C ALA A 260 -1.39 20.78 -17.06
N LYS A 261 -2.19 21.36 -16.16
CA LYS A 261 -2.11 21.10 -14.71
C LYS A 261 -2.45 19.65 -14.37
N LEU A 262 -3.46 19.07 -15.01
CA LEU A 262 -3.84 17.65 -14.86
C LEU A 262 -2.69 16.71 -15.25
N ILE A 263 -2.00 16.97 -16.36
CA ILE A 263 -0.82 16.18 -16.76
C ILE A 263 0.31 16.32 -15.73
N GLN A 264 0.60 17.54 -15.27
CA GLN A 264 1.65 17.77 -14.27
C GLN A 264 1.34 17.07 -12.94
N ALA A 265 0.06 16.98 -12.57
CA ALA A 265 -0.39 16.28 -11.37
C ALA A 265 -0.27 14.75 -11.47
N PHE A 266 0.04 14.18 -12.65
CA PHE A 266 0.28 12.75 -12.80
C PHE A 266 1.42 12.29 -11.88
N GLN A 267 1.11 11.37 -10.97
CA GLN A 267 2.06 10.77 -10.02
C GLN A 267 1.85 9.25 -9.96
N VAL A 268 2.96 8.53 -9.90
CA VAL A 268 2.97 7.07 -9.78
C VAL A 268 3.10 6.70 -8.30
N LYS A 269 2.23 5.84 -7.78
CA LYS A 269 2.32 5.36 -6.39
C LYS A 269 3.39 4.29 -6.30
N THR A 270 4.43 4.52 -5.49
CA THR A 270 5.48 3.54 -5.22
C THR A 270 5.51 3.10 -3.77
N SER A 271 5.67 1.80 -3.56
CA SER A 271 5.93 1.22 -2.24
C SER A 271 7.43 1.14 -2.01
N PHE A 272 7.86 1.48 -0.79
CA PHE A 272 9.26 1.42 -0.37
C PHE A 272 9.47 0.30 0.64
N PHE A 273 10.65 -0.32 0.61
CA PHE A 273 11.09 -1.29 1.59
C PHE A 273 11.35 -0.61 2.93
N LYS A 274 10.90 -1.24 4.03
CA LYS A 274 11.20 -0.77 5.38
C LYS A 274 12.69 -0.94 5.66
N THR A 275 13.37 0.14 6.03
CA THR A 275 14.79 0.12 6.40
C THR A 275 14.92 0.12 7.92
N LYS A 276 15.79 -0.74 8.48
CA LYS A 276 16.15 -0.68 9.90
C LYS A 276 17.02 0.56 10.15
N PRO A 277 16.93 1.22 11.31
CA PRO A 277 17.75 2.38 11.66
C PRO A 277 19.17 1.93 12.08
N LEU A 278 19.94 1.37 11.15
CA LEU A 278 21.37 1.09 11.33
C LEU A 278 22.20 2.09 10.50
N ASP A 279 23.40 2.40 10.99
CA ASP A 279 24.31 3.33 10.32
C ASP A 279 24.95 2.67 9.10
N GLU A 280 24.59 3.17 7.92
CA GLU A 280 25.00 2.66 6.60
C GLU A 280 26.50 2.77 6.35
N LYS A 281 27.19 3.68 7.05
CA LYS A 281 28.63 3.89 6.92
C LYS A 281 29.45 3.00 7.83
N GLN A 282 28.80 2.17 8.65
CA GLN A 282 29.50 1.25 9.53
C GLN A 282 30.19 0.19 8.67
N THR A 283 31.53 0.27 8.57
CA THR A 283 32.32 -0.80 7.95
C THR A 283 32.34 -1.99 8.88
N VAL A 284 31.54 -3.00 8.54
CA VAL A 284 31.47 -4.26 9.26
C VAL A 284 32.27 -5.33 8.53
N VAL A 285 33.02 -6.13 9.27
CA VAL A 285 33.74 -7.29 8.74
C VAL A 285 32.75 -8.45 8.58
N PRO A 286 32.90 -9.31 7.55
CA PRO A 286 32.02 -10.47 7.36
C PRO A 286 31.87 -11.40 8.55
N GLU A 287 32.80 -11.40 9.51
CA GLU A 287 32.75 -12.22 10.73
C GLU A 287 31.82 -11.66 11.83
N SER A 288 31.37 -10.42 11.71
CA SER A 288 30.57 -9.75 12.73
C SER A 288 29.11 -10.16 12.67
N ASP A 289 28.46 -10.31 13.82
CA ASP A 289 27.03 -10.68 13.90
C ASP A 289 26.11 -9.67 13.17
N ASP A 290 26.46 -8.39 13.17
CA ASP A 290 25.71 -7.32 12.50
C ASP A 290 25.95 -7.25 10.97
N TYR A 291 26.84 -8.06 10.40
CA TYR A 291 27.25 -7.97 8.98
C TYR A 291 26.07 -8.05 8.01
N VAL A 292 25.25 -9.10 8.14
CA VAL A 292 24.12 -9.34 7.26
C VAL A 292 23.10 -8.21 7.36
N ASP A 293 22.85 -7.71 8.57
CA ASP A 293 21.86 -6.65 8.80
C ASP A 293 22.33 -5.30 8.20
N VAL A 294 23.60 -4.92 8.36
CA VAL A 294 24.14 -3.68 7.76
C VAL A 294 24.18 -3.77 6.23
N MET A 295 24.59 -4.90 5.66
CA MET A 295 24.59 -5.11 4.21
C MET A 295 23.18 -5.08 3.63
N MET A 296 22.20 -5.69 4.31
CA MET A 296 20.79 -5.62 3.91
C MET A 296 20.21 -4.21 4.01
N VAL A 297 20.61 -3.41 5.01
CA VAL A 297 20.19 -2.00 5.11
C VAL A 297 20.72 -1.18 3.94
N ARG A 298 21.96 -1.40 3.51
CA ARG A 298 22.54 -0.75 2.33
C ARG A 298 21.77 -1.11 1.06
N GLU A 299 21.57 -2.40 0.84
CA GLU A 299 20.88 -2.92 -0.33
C GLU A 299 19.41 -2.49 -0.40
N THR A 300 18.69 -2.47 0.73
CA THR A 300 17.31 -1.98 0.80
C THR A 300 17.20 -0.47 0.53
N LYS A 301 18.20 0.34 0.91
CA LYS A 301 18.25 1.76 0.55
C LYS A 301 18.54 1.98 -0.94
N GLU A 302 19.49 1.25 -1.52
CA GLU A 302 19.77 1.29 -2.96
C GLU A 302 18.53 0.87 -3.77
N ALA A 303 17.84 -0.18 -3.31
CA ALA A 303 16.56 -0.62 -3.85
C ALA A 303 15.49 0.48 -3.80
N ASN A 304 15.34 1.18 -2.68
CA ASN A 304 14.40 2.30 -2.56
C ASN A 304 14.74 3.47 -3.49
N ALA A 305 16.04 3.80 -3.62
CA ALA A 305 16.49 4.84 -4.55
C ALA A 305 16.20 4.45 -6.01
N PHE A 306 16.41 3.18 -6.37
CA PHE A 306 16.05 2.64 -7.68
C PHE A 306 14.54 2.69 -7.95
N MET A 307 13.71 2.35 -6.95
CA MET A 307 12.26 2.45 -7.05
C MET A 307 11.81 3.89 -7.31
N GLN A 308 12.37 4.87 -6.59
CA GLN A 308 12.07 6.29 -6.81
C GLN A 308 12.47 6.74 -8.22
N GLN A 309 13.70 6.44 -8.66
CA GLN A 309 14.16 6.84 -9.98
C GLN A 309 13.34 6.21 -11.10
N THR A 310 12.92 4.95 -10.93
CA THR A 310 12.06 4.27 -11.90
C THR A 310 10.66 4.89 -11.91
N ALA A 311 10.11 5.23 -10.74
CA ALA A 311 8.83 5.94 -10.63
C ALA A 311 8.83 7.26 -11.39
N ASP A 312 9.87 8.07 -11.17
CA ASP A 312 10.02 9.38 -11.80
C ASP A 312 10.13 9.25 -13.32
N LYS A 313 10.95 8.30 -13.81
CA LYS A 313 11.08 8.03 -15.25
C LYS A 313 9.77 7.56 -15.87
N VAL A 314 9.03 6.69 -15.19
CA VAL A 314 7.72 6.22 -15.69
C VAL A 314 6.72 7.36 -15.69
N ALA A 315 6.69 8.19 -14.63
CA ALA A 315 5.85 9.37 -14.57
C ALA A 315 6.13 10.34 -15.73
N ASP A 316 7.40 10.63 -16.01
CA ASP A 316 7.80 11.53 -17.08
C ASP A 316 7.47 10.97 -18.47
N ALA A 317 7.67 9.66 -18.71
CA ALA A 317 7.29 9.01 -19.96
C ALA A 317 5.77 9.06 -20.21
N TYR A 318 4.95 8.85 -19.17
CA TYR A 318 3.50 8.99 -19.27
C TYR A 318 3.08 10.45 -19.48
N ARG A 319 3.73 11.42 -18.81
CA ARG A 319 3.47 12.85 -19.04
C ARG A 319 3.78 13.27 -20.48
N GLU A 320 4.88 12.77 -21.06
CA GLU A 320 5.23 13.00 -22.46
C GLU A 320 4.17 12.40 -23.40
N THR A 321 3.76 11.15 -23.15
CA THR A 321 2.72 10.47 -23.94
C THR A 321 1.36 11.17 -23.85
N LEU A 322 0.96 11.62 -22.65
CA LEU A 322 -0.28 12.38 -22.44
C LEU A 322 -0.24 13.72 -23.19
N THR A 323 0.90 14.42 -23.15
CA THR A 323 1.09 15.68 -23.88
C THR A 323 0.98 15.48 -25.38
N GLN A 324 1.57 14.40 -25.91
CA GLN A 324 1.48 14.02 -27.33
C GLN A 324 0.02 13.70 -27.72
N ASN A 325 -0.67 12.89 -26.92
CA ASN A 325 -2.05 12.50 -27.19
C ASN A 325 -3.01 13.69 -27.18
N ILE A 326 -2.78 14.71 -26.35
CA ILE A 326 -3.57 15.95 -26.33
C ILE A 326 -3.43 16.73 -27.63
N ALA A 327 -2.23 16.77 -28.22
CA ALA A 327 -2.01 17.39 -29.52
C ALA A 327 -2.78 16.66 -30.64
N ASP A 328 -2.95 15.34 -30.51
CA ASP A 328 -3.62 14.48 -31.48
C ASP A 328 -5.15 14.37 -31.28
N VAL A 329 -5.74 14.92 -30.19
CA VAL A 329 -7.21 14.97 -30.04
C VAL A 329 -7.78 15.97 -31.05
N HIS A 330 -8.13 15.45 -32.22
CA HIS A 330 -8.78 16.19 -33.29
C HIS A 330 -10.09 16.80 -32.80
N GLU A 331 -10.26 18.11 -33.05
CA GLU A 331 -11.51 18.82 -32.82
C GLU A 331 -12.45 18.51 -33.98
N ASP A 332 -13.49 17.72 -33.75
CA ASP A 332 -14.57 17.63 -34.72
C ASP A 332 -15.33 18.97 -34.70
N THR A 333 -14.93 19.90 -35.57
CA THR A 333 -15.57 21.21 -35.73
C THR A 333 -16.69 21.19 -36.75
N GLN A 334 -17.00 20.04 -37.37
CA GLN A 334 -17.98 19.98 -38.45
C GLN A 334 -19.33 20.57 -38.06
N ALA A 335 -19.85 20.24 -36.87
CA ALA A 335 -21.14 20.78 -36.41
C ALA A 335 -21.12 22.32 -36.23
N ILE A 336 -20.00 22.87 -35.76
CA ILE A 336 -19.83 24.33 -35.59
C ILE A 336 -19.68 25.00 -36.96
N ASP A 337 -18.88 24.40 -37.85
CA ASP A 337 -18.65 24.90 -39.20
C ASP A 337 -19.93 24.85 -40.03
N ASP A 338 -20.72 23.78 -39.93
CA ASP A 338 -22.02 23.63 -40.59
C ASP A 338 -23.03 24.69 -40.11
N LEU A 339 -23.11 24.93 -38.79
CA LEU A 339 -23.97 25.97 -38.20
C LEU A 339 -23.60 27.39 -38.66
N LEU A 340 -22.30 27.67 -38.82
CA LEU A 340 -21.79 28.99 -39.21
C LEU A 340 -21.84 29.21 -40.73
N THR A 341 -21.74 28.15 -41.53
CA THR A 341 -21.70 28.24 -43.01
C THR A 341 -23.08 28.11 -43.66
N THR A 342 -24.08 27.55 -42.98
CA THR A 342 -25.44 27.40 -43.52
C THR A 342 -26.15 28.76 -43.64
N ASP A 343 -26.60 29.11 -44.85
CA ASP A 343 -27.37 30.34 -45.11
C ASP A 343 -28.83 30.21 -44.64
N TRP A 344 -29.05 30.49 -43.37
CA TRP A 344 -30.37 30.52 -42.75
C TRP A 344 -31.13 31.84 -42.97
N GLN A 345 -30.46 32.93 -43.37
CA GLN A 345 -31.08 34.25 -43.50
C GLN A 345 -31.95 34.36 -44.75
N THR A 346 -31.49 33.80 -45.87
CA THR A 346 -32.22 33.83 -47.15
C THR A 346 -33.62 33.22 -47.09
N PRO A 347 -33.83 32.00 -46.57
CA PRO A 347 -35.18 31.41 -46.50
C PRO A 347 -36.13 32.22 -45.58
N ILE A 348 -35.63 32.77 -44.47
CA ILE A 348 -36.43 33.63 -43.58
C ILE A 348 -36.88 34.90 -44.30
N LYS A 349 -35.96 35.60 -44.97
CA LYS A 349 -36.26 36.80 -45.75
C LYS A 349 -37.34 36.52 -46.80
N GLN A 350 -37.23 35.39 -47.50
CA GLN A 350 -38.20 34.98 -48.51
C GLN A 350 -39.57 34.68 -47.90
N GLN A 351 -39.63 33.94 -46.79
CA GLN A 351 -40.89 33.56 -46.14
C GLN A 351 -41.66 34.79 -45.61
N VAL A 352 -40.96 35.70 -44.91
CA VAL A 352 -41.56 36.93 -44.36
C VAL A 352 -42.05 37.84 -45.50
N THR A 353 -41.23 38.01 -46.53
CA THR A 353 -41.59 38.81 -47.71
C THR A 353 -42.82 38.24 -48.41
N GLN A 354 -42.90 36.93 -48.61
CA GLN A 354 -44.06 36.28 -49.23
C GLN A 354 -45.33 36.46 -48.39
N ARG A 355 -45.25 36.26 -47.07
CA ARG A 355 -46.41 36.41 -46.16
C ARG A 355 -46.99 37.81 -46.23
N HIS A 356 -46.15 38.83 -46.10
CA HIS A 356 -46.60 40.24 -46.11
C HIS A 356 -46.97 40.75 -47.48
N THR A 357 -46.35 40.24 -48.55
CA THR A 357 -46.78 40.58 -49.92
C THR A 357 -48.19 40.06 -50.19
N LYS A 358 -48.51 38.85 -49.70
CA LYS A 358 -49.86 38.27 -49.82
C LYS A 358 -50.89 39.04 -48.98
N ASP A 359 -50.55 39.37 -47.73
CA ASP A 359 -51.44 40.14 -46.85
C ASP A 359 -51.69 41.55 -47.40
N TYR A 360 -50.64 42.21 -47.89
CA TYR A 360 -50.73 43.50 -48.57
C TYR A 360 -51.68 43.45 -49.77
N GLY A 361 -51.57 42.44 -50.64
CA GLY A 361 -52.45 42.28 -51.80
C GLY A 361 -53.93 42.25 -51.38
N ASN A 362 -54.26 41.42 -50.39
CA ASN A 362 -55.63 41.33 -49.87
C ASN A 362 -56.13 42.66 -49.26
N ARG A 363 -55.28 43.35 -48.49
CA ARG A 363 -55.62 44.63 -47.86
C ARG A 363 -55.79 45.75 -48.88
N LEU A 364 -54.95 45.78 -49.90
CA LEU A 364 -55.04 46.74 -51.00
C LEU A 364 -56.32 46.52 -51.80
N ASP A 365 -56.62 45.28 -52.20
CA ASP A 365 -57.82 44.95 -52.96
C ASP A 365 -59.10 45.34 -52.20
N ASN A 366 -59.17 45.00 -50.91
CA ASN A 366 -60.30 45.39 -50.05
C ASN A 366 -60.43 46.92 -49.91
N SER A 367 -59.31 47.64 -49.77
CA SER A 367 -59.33 49.09 -49.61
C SER A 367 -59.68 49.81 -50.91
N LEU A 368 -59.23 49.30 -52.06
CA LEU A 368 -59.60 49.83 -53.37
C LEU A 368 -61.08 49.57 -53.66
N ALA A 369 -61.60 48.38 -53.32
CA ALA A 369 -63.02 48.06 -53.44
C ALA A 369 -63.90 48.95 -52.56
N ALA A 370 -63.45 49.27 -51.33
CA ALA A 370 -64.14 50.21 -50.45
C ALA A 370 -64.18 51.62 -51.05
N LEU A 371 -63.04 52.14 -51.53
CA LEU A 371 -62.98 53.45 -52.20
C LEU A 371 -63.86 53.51 -53.46
N ASP A 372 -63.92 52.42 -54.24
CA ASP A 372 -64.80 52.33 -55.40
C ASP A 372 -66.28 52.33 -55.00
N ASN A 373 -66.64 51.64 -53.93
CA ASN A 373 -68.01 51.62 -53.41
C ASN A 373 -68.43 52.99 -52.86
N ASP A 374 -67.56 53.65 -52.09
CA ASP A 374 -67.76 55.00 -51.56
C ASP A 374 -67.94 56.02 -52.71
N TYR A 375 -67.14 55.89 -53.78
CA TYR A 375 -67.30 56.70 -54.98
C TYR A 375 -68.62 56.44 -55.69
N GLN A 376 -69.02 55.17 -55.89
CA GLN A 376 -70.31 54.87 -56.52
C GLN A 376 -71.50 55.41 -55.71
N GLN A 377 -71.41 55.36 -54.38
CA GLN A 377 -72.41 55.93 -53.50
C GLN A 377 -72.45 57.47 -53.63
N ALA A 378 -71.29 58.13 -53.63
CA ALA A 378 -71.21 59.59 -53.81
C ALA A 378 -71.71 60.04 -55.20
N VAL A 379 -71.45 59.27 -56.27
CA VAL A 379 -71.99 59.54 -57.61
C VAL A 379 -73.50 59.40 -57.65
N ALA A 380 -74.06 58.35 -57.05
CA ALA A 380 -75.51 58.14 -56.99
C ALA A 380 -76.23 59.23 -56.18
N GLU A 381 -75.58 59.78 -55.15
CA GLU A 381 -76.07 60.92 -54.38
C GLU A 381 -75.99 62.25 -55.18
N GLU A 382 -75.01 62.39 -56.08
CA GLU A 382 -74.72 63.62 -56.85
C GLU A 382 -75.36 63.68 -58.25
N GLU A 383 -75.81 62.55 -58.84
CA GLU A 383 -76.50 62.47 -60.14
C GLU A 383 -77.77 63.37 -60.24
N GLN A 384 -78.24 63.93 -59.13
CA GLN A 384 -79.28 64.95 -59.10
C GLN A 384 -78.84 66.37 -59.50
N HIS A 385 -77.54 66.73 -59.46
CA HIS A 385 -77.11 68.11 -59.72
C HIS A 385 -75.64 68.22 -60.22
N HIS A 386 -75.46 68.35 -61.54
CA HIS A 386 -74.29 68.90 -62.28
C HIS A 386 -73.10 67.97 -62.63
N GLU A 387 -72.52 68.22 -63.81
CA GLU A 387 -71.43 67.44 -64.44
C GLU A 387 -70.01 67.85 -63.97
N GLN A 388 -69.87 69.07 -63.42
CA GLN A 388 -68.62 69.57 -62.86
C GLN A 388 -68.26 68.97 -61.50
N THR A 389 -69.22 68.43 -60.76
CA THR A 389 -69.01 67.75 -59.47
C THR A 389 -68.57 66.29 -59.67
N LEU A 390 -69.13 65.60 -60.69
CA LEU A 390 -68.69 64.26 -61.08
C LEU A 390 -67.21 64.21 -61.47
N THR A 391 -66.74 65.15 -62.30
CA THR A 391 -65.31 65.21 -62.70
C THR A 391 -64.36 65.46 -61.53
N LYS A 392 -64.80 66.19 -60.49
CA LYS A 392 -64.02 66.37 -59.26
C LYS A 392 -63.99 65.10 -58.41
N LEU A 393 -65.11 64.38 -58.31
CA LEU A 393 -65.18 63.11 -57.59
C LEU A 393 -64.28 62.04 -58.24
N GLU A 394 -64.23 61.98 -59.57
CA GLU A 394 -63.31 61.08 -60.30
C GLU A 394 -61.83 61.39 -60.03
N GLN A 395 -61.46 62.66 -60.06
CA GLN A 395 -60.11 63.11 -59.72
C GLN A 395 -59.76 62.79 -58.26
N GLN A 396 -60.71 62.98 -57.35
CA GLN A 396 -60.52 62.68 -55.94
C GLN A 396 -60.34 61.18 -55.70
N LEU A 397 -61.13 60.32 -56.35
CA LEU A 397 -60.97 58.86 -56.29
C LEU A 397 -59.58 58.43 -56.78
N THR A 398 -59.09 58.98 -57.89
CA THR A 398 -57.75 58.64 -58.41
C THR A 398 -56.64 59.06 -57.45
N ILE A 399 -56.76 60.25 -56.83
CA ILE A 399 -55.83 60.71 -55.80
C ILE A 399 -55.88 59.81 -54.56
N ASP A 400 -57.07 59.45 -54.10
CA ASP A 400 -57.25 58.64 -52.89
C ASP A 400 -56.79 57.19 -53.09
N LYS A 401 -57.01 56.59 -54.28
CA LYS A 401 -56.43 55.29 -54.65
C LYS A 401 -54.90 55.34 -54.68
N ALA A 402 -54.31 56.37 -55.28
CA ALA A 402 -52.85 56.52 -55.33
C ALA A 402 -52.24 56.71 -53.91
N LYS A 403 -52.88 57.55 -53.08
CA LYS A 403 -52.46 57.80 -51.70
C LYS A 403 -52.55 56.54 -50.84
N THR A 404 -53.64 55.79 -50.97
CA THR A 404 -53.87 54.53 -50.25
C THR A 404 -52.88 53.46 -50.67
N THR A 405 -52.60 53.34 -51.97
CA THR A 405 -51.59 52.41 -52.51
C THR A 405 -50.19 52.75 -51.98
N ALA A 406 -49.79 54.02 -52.04
CA ALA A 406 -48.50 54.48 -51.53
C ALA A 406 -48.34 54.22 -50.02
N LYS A 407 -49.39 54.52 -49.23
CA LYS A 407 -49.39 54.29 -47.78
C LYS A 407 -49.26 52.80 -47.44
N LEU A 408 -50.12 51.95 -48.01
CA LEU A 408 -50.08 50.51 -47.75
C LEU A 408 -48.78 49.87 -48.23
N THR A 409 -48.17 50.37 -49.31
CA THR A 409 -46.86 49.89 -49.79
C THR A 409 -45.75 50.23 -48.80
N GLY A 410 -45.73 51.47 -48.31
CA GLY A 410 -44.78 51.92 -47.28
C GLY A 410 -44.94 51.13 -45.97
N ASP A 411 -46.18 50.92 -45.52
CA ASP A 411 -46.50 50.13 -44.32
C ASP A 411 -46.01 48.68 -44.49
N ARG A 412 -46.26 48.05 -45.65
CA ARG A 412 -45.76 46.69 -45.97
C ARG A 412 -44.24 46.63 -45.85
N ASP A 413 -43.53 47.55 -46.48
CA ASP A 413 -42.07 47.52 -46.53
C ASP A 413 -41.45 47.75 -45.14
N GLN A 414 -42.03 48.64 -44.34
CA GLN A 414 -41.61 48.82 -42.93
C GLN A 414 -41.85 47.55 -42.10
N ILE A 415 -43.01 46.92 -42.22
CA ILE A 415 -43.32 45.69 -41.48
C ILE A 415 -42.37 44.55 -41.89
N ILE A 416 -42.12 44.38 -43.19
CA ILE A 416 -41.17 43.38 -43.70
C ILE A 416 -39.78 43.64 -43.13
N GLN A 417 -39.27 44.87 -43.19
CA GLN A 417 -37.94 45.21 -42.68
C GLN A 417 -37.83 44.99 -41.17
N HIS A 418 -38.84 45.42 -40.40
CA HIS A 418 -38.85 45.26 -38.95
C HIS A 418 -38.90 43.78 -38.54
N GLU A 419 -39.81 42.99 -39.13
CA GLU A 419 -39.96 41.57 -38.80
C GLU A 419 -38.72 40.76 -39.23
N ILE A 420 -38.15 41.03 -40.40
CA ILE A 420 -36.89 40.42 -40.83
C ILE A 420 -35.76 40.75 -39.86
N ALA A 421 -35.60 42.02 -39.48
CA ALA A 421 -34.54 42.44 -38.56
C ALA A 421 -34.69 41.77 -37.18
N GLN A 422 -35.92 41.69 -36.67
CA GLN A 422 -36.20 41.06 -35.38
C GLN A 422 -35.93 39.55 -35.40
N ILE A 423 -36.39 38.83 -36.44
CA ILE A 423 -36.15 37.38 -36.57
C ILE A 423 -34.66 37.11 -36.75
N ILE A 424 -33.96 37.86 -37.60
CA ILE A 424 -32.51 37.71 -37.79
C ILE A 424 -31.75 37.93 -36.49
N THR A 425 -32.11 38.96 -35.72
CA THR A 425 -31.44 39.25 -34.44
C THR A 425 -31.64 38.09 -33.46
N THR A 426 -32.88 37.59 -33.34
CA THR A 426 -33.22 36.49 -32.43
C THR A 426 -32.54 35.19 -32.84
N GLN A 427 -32.59 34.85 -34.12
CA GLN A 427 -31.96 33.63 -34.65
C GLN A 427 -30.44 33.68 -34.52
N LYS A 428 -29.82 34.84 -34.74
CA LYS A 428 -28.38 35.04 -34.57
C LYS A 428 -27.96 34.82 -33.11
N GLN A 429 -28.72 35.34 -32.16
CA GLN A 429 -28.46 35.10 -30.72
C GLN A 429 -28.56 33.62 -30.36
N TYR A 430 -29.56 32.91 -30.89
CA TYR A 430 -29.70 31.46 -30.70
C TYR A 430 -28.47 30.71 -31.25
N ILE A 431 -28.04 31.02 -32.48
CA ILE A 431 -26.87 30.38 -33.09
C ILE A 431 -25.59 30.69 -32.31
N GLU A 432 -25.41 31.94 -31.84
CA GLU A 432 -24.26 32.29 -31.00
C GLU A 432 -24.25 31.52 -29.68
N GLN A 433 -25.40 31.33 -29.03
CA GLN A 433 -25.52 30.53 -27.81
C GLN A 433 -25.22 29.04 -28.08
N GLU A 434 -25.79 28.46 -29.13
CA GLU A 434 -25.57 27.07 -29.52
C GLU A 434 -24.09 26.82 -29.84
N VAL A 435 -23.45 27.72 -30.60
CA VAL A 435 -22.01 27.63 -30.92
C VAL A 435 -21.15 27.73 -29.65
N GLN A 436 -21.51 28.58 -28.69
CA GLN A 436 -20.80 28.65 -27.41
C GLN A 436 -20.94 27.36 -26.61
N GLN A 437 -22.14 26.77 -26.56
CA GLN A 437 -22.39 25.53 -25.86
C GLN A 437 -21.66 24.34 -26.51
N LEU A 438 -21.65 24.26 -27.84
CA LEU A 438 -20.88 23.24 -28.57
C LEU A 438 -19.38 23.35 -28.30
N ARG A 439 -18.83 24.58 -28.27
CA ARG A 439 -17.42 24.81 -27.90
C ARG A 439 -17.12 24.40 -26.46
N TYR A 440 -18.03 24.69 -25.54
CA TYR A 440 -17.88 24.26 -24.14
C TYR A 440 -17.90 22.74 -24.00
N ASN A 441 -18.89 22.07 -24.60
CA ASN A 441 -19.01 20.61 -24.58
C ASN A 441 -17.77 19.94 -25.20
N GLN A 442 -17.21 20.52 -26.26
CA GLN A 442 -15.98 20.05 -26.89
C GLN A 442 -14.76 20.15 -25.94
N ALA A 443 -14.61 21.27 -25.23
CA ALA A 443 -13.54 21.44 -24.25
C ALA A 443 -13.67 20.45 -23.08
N GLU A 444 -14.90 20.21 -22.61
CA GLU A 444 -15.18 19.22 -21.57
C GLU A 444 -14.95 17.78 -22.04
N PHE A 445 -15.30 17.44 -23.29
CA PHE A 445 -14.98 16.13 -23.87
C PHE A 445 -13.47 15.89 -23.93
N LYS A 446 -12.69 16.89 -24.38
CA LYS A 446 -11.23 16.80 -24.37
C LYS A 446 -10.68 16.57 -22.97
N ARG A 447 -11.21 17.31 -21.99
CA ARG A 447 -10.80 17.18 -20.58
C ARG A 447 -11.10 15.78 -20.04
N HIS A 448 -12.30 15.25 -20.26
CA HIS A 448 -12.68 13.89 -19.84
C HIS A 448 -11.79 12.83 -20.48
N LYS A 449 -11.53 12.93 -21.79
CA LYS A 449 -10.64 12.00 -22.48
C LYS A 449 -9.21 12.00 -21.90
N VAL A 450 -8.69 13.17 -21.52
CA VAL A 450 -7.39 13.27 -20.85
C VAL A 450 -7.43 12.64 -19.46
N ILE A 451 -8.51 12.86 -18.70
CA ILE A 451 -8.70 12.23 -17.38
C ILE A 451 -8.73 10.71 -17.50
N ASP A 452 -9.45 10.16 -18.48
CA ASP A 452 -9.51 8.71 -18.72
C ASP A 452 -8.12 8.14 -19.04
N GLN A 453 -7.35 8.83 -19.88
CA GLN A 453 -5.98 8.43 -20.20
C GLN A 453 -5.05 8.54 -18.98
N ILE A 454 -5.22 9.55 -18.13
CA ILE A 454 -4.50 9.70 -16.86
C ILE A 454 -4.82 8.51 -15.94
N VAL A 455 -6.10 8.18 -15.75
CA VAL A 455 -6.54 7.08 -14.87
C VAL A 455 -6.02 5.74 -15.38
N ALA A 456 -6.15 5.47 -16.69
CA ALA A 456 -5.64 4.25 -17.31
C ALA A 456 -4.11 4.15 -17.18
N GLY A 457 -3.39 5.23 -17.51
CA GLY A 457 -1.93 5.28 -17.39
C GLY A 457 -1.45 5.15 -15.94
N GLN A 458 -2.20 5.69 -14.98
CA GLN A 458 -1.87 5.57 -13.55
C GLN A 458 -2.03 4.13 -13.07
N LYS A 459 -3.07 3.41 -13.54
CA LYS A 459 -3.24 1.99 -13.26
C LYS A 459 -2.09 1.16 -13.82
N GLU A 460 -1.73 1.35 -15.09
CA GLU A 460 -0.63 0.63 -15.73
C GLU A 460 0.74 0.93 -15.07
N ALA A 461 1.01 2.20 -14.76
CA ALA A 461 2.24 2.61 -14.09
C ALA A 461 2.34 2.01 -12.68
N ASN A 462 1.24 2.01 -11.91
CA ASN A 462 1.20 1.40 -10.59
C ASN A 462 1.38 -0.14 -10.66
N ASP A 463 0.80 -0.81 -11.66
CA ASP A 463 1.00 -2.24 -11.89
C ASP A 463 2.46 -2.55 -12.22
N LEU A 464 3.11 -1.70 -13.03
CA LEU A 464 4.54 -1.83 -13.35
C LEU A 464 5.41 -1.64 -12.11
N MET A 465 5.12 -0.64 -11.28
CA MET A 465 5.82 -0.41 -10.01
C MET A 465 5.61 -1.56 -9.01
N THR A 466 4.41 -2.12 -8.97
CA THR A 466 4.11 -3.29 -8.13
C THR A 466 4.90 -4.52 -8.59
N LYS A 467 5.01 -4.74 -9.91
CA LYS A 467 5.85 -5.82 -10.46
C LYS A 467 7.34 -5.60 -10.16
N ALA A 468 7.83 -4.37 -10.34
CA ALA A 468 9.21 -4.01 -10.03
C ALA A 468 9.53 -4.22 -8.54
N TYR A 469 8.63 -3.80 -7.64
CA TYR A 469 8.76 -4.04 -6.20
C TYR A 469 8.84 -5.54 -5.87
N ARG A 470 7.96 -6.37 -6.44
CA ARG A 470 7.98 -7.83 -6.22
C ARG A 470 9.29 -8.46 -6.69
N GLN A 471 9.80 -8.04 -7.85
CA GLN A 471 11.07 -8.53 -8.38
C GLN A 471 12.24 -8.12 -7.48
N LEU A 472 12.33 -6.83 -7.11
CA LEU A 472 13.37 -6.34 -6.21
C LEU A 472 13.29 -7.02 -4.83
N SER A 473 12.09 -7.31 -4.34
CA SER A 473 11.91 -8.05 -3.09
C SER A 473 12.48 -9.46 -3.18
N SER A 474 12.29 -10.15 -4.31
CA SER A 474 12.89 -11.46 -4.56
C SER A 474 14.41 -11.37 -4.64
N ASP A 475 14.93 -10.36 -5.36
CA ASP A 475 16.37 -10.15 -5.52
C ASP A 475 17.06 -9.81 -4.19
N LEU A 476 16.40 -9.02 -3.33
CA LEU A 476 16.87 -8.72 -1.98
C LEU A 476 16.94 -9.97 -1.09
N GLU A 477 15.98 -10.89 -1.21
CA GLU A 477 16.03 -12.15 -0.46
C GLU A 477 17.18 -13.05 -0.96
N VAL A 478 17.41 -13.10 -2.27
CA VAL A 478 18.59 -13.80 -2.83
C VAL A 478 19.89 -13.19 -2.29
N ARG A 479 20.02 -11.86 -2.30
CA ARG A 479 21.18 -11.15 -1.71
C ARG A 479 21.34 -11.44 -0.22
N ARG A 480 20.25 -11.48 0.55
CA ARG A 480 20.28 -11.85 1.97
C ARG A 480 20.91 -13.23 2.17
N GLN A 481 20.47 -14.21 1.38
CA GLN A 481 21.02 -15.57 1.45
C GLN A 481 22.51 -15.61 1.07
N ASP A 482 22.94 -14.80 0.12
CA ASP A 482 24.34 -14.72 -0.26
C ASP A 482 25.20 -14.06 0.83
N PHE A 483 24.71 -13.02 1.51
CA PHE A 483 25.41 -12.45 2.68
C PHE A 483 25.47 -13.41 3.87
N ILE A 484 24.42 -14.22 4.10
CA ILE A 484 24.45 -15.27 5.13
C ILE A 484 25.53 -16.30 4.82
N LYS A 485 25.60 -16.79 3.57
CA LYS A 485 26.66 -17.73 3.16
C LYS A 485 28.06 -17.14 3.31
N GLU A 486 28.23 -15.86 2.96
CA GLU A 486 29.51 -15.16 3.11
C GLU A 486 29.91 -15.02 4.59
N HIS A 487 28.96 -14.67 5.46
CA HIS A 487 29.15 -14.61 6.91
C HIS A 487 29.53 -15.97 7.50
N GLU A 488 28.77 -17.02 7.17
CA GLU A 488 29.03 -18.39 7.62
C GLU A 488 30.40 -18.89 7.16
N HIS A 489 30.76 -18.61 5.90
CA HIS A 489 32.07 -18.96 5.36
C HIS A 489 33.21 -18.22 6.08
N ALA A 490 33.04 -16.93 6.38
CA ALA A 490 34.01 -16.16 7.14
C ALA A 490 34.17 -16.68 8.58
N LEU A 491 33.06 -17.03 9.24
CA LEU A 491 33.10 -17.66 10.56
C LEU A 491 33.82 -19.01 10.53
N GLY A 492 33.59 -19.84 9.50
CA GLY A 492 34.29 -21.10 9.32
C GLY A 492 35.81 -20.92 9.18
N ILE A 493 36.25 -19.95 8.36
CA ILE A 493 37.68 -19.61 8.23
C ILE A 493 38.27 -19.17 9.57
N ARG A 494 37.55 -18.35 10.33
CA ARG A 494 38.00 -17.89 11.64
C ARG A 494 38.12 -19.04 12.64
N GLU A 495 37.12 -19.92 12.69
CA GLU A 495 37.14 -21.10 13.57
C GLU A 495 38.33 -22.02 13.23
N ASP A 496 38.59 -22.25 11.94
CA ASP A 496 39.74 -23.03 11.49
C ASP A 496 41.07 -22.35 11.84
N SER A 497 41.14 -21.02 11.72
CA SER A 497 42.30 -20.23 12.15
C SER A 497 42.53 -20.33 13.67
N ASP A 498 41.47 -20.21 14.47
CA ASP A 498 41.53 -20.31 15.93
C ASP A 498 41.96 -21.72 16.38
N LYS A 499 41.44 -22.78 15.73
CA LYS A 499 41.88 -24.17 15.94
C LYS A 499 43.35 -24.36 15.59
N ALA A 500 43.79 -23.85 14.44
CA ALA A 500 45.18 -23.94 14.01
C ALA A 500 46.11 -23.19 14.99
N GLN A 501 45.66 -22.05 15.54
CA GLN A 501 46.42 -21.30 16.54
C GLN A 501 46.50 -22.05 17.88
N ALA A 502 45.39 -22.63 18.36
CA ALA A 502 45.39 -23.45 19.57
C ALA A 502 46.26 -24.71 19.42
N GLU A 503 46.24 -25.36 18.25
CA GLU A 503 47.11 -26.50 17.96
C GLU A 503 48.58 -26.09 17.93
N LYS A 504 48.90 -24.94 17.32
CA LYS A 504 50.25 -24.37 17.33
C LYS A 504 50.73 -24.10 18.75
N GLU A 505 49.92 -23.52 19.61
CA GLU A 505 50.25 -23.30 21.03
C GLU A 505 50.47 -24.63 21.77
N ARG A 506 49.58 -25.62 21.58
CA ARG A 506 49.73 -26.96 22.17
C ARG A 506 51.05 -27.62 21.72
N LEU A 507 51.39 -27.54 20.45
CA LEU A 507 52.65 -28.06 19.92
C LEU A 507 53.86 -27.32 20.50
N GLN A 508 53.77 -26.00 20.73
CA GLN A 508 54.83 -25.24 21.41
C GLN A 508 55.04 -25.73 22.84
N PHE A 509 53.97 -25.97 23.61
CA PHE A 509 54.08 -26.53 24.96
C PHE A 509 54.67 -27.94 24.96
N ALA A 510 54.20 -28.82 24.08
CA ALA A 510 54.72 -30.18 23.95
C ALA A 510 56.22 -30.17 23.58
N ASN A 511 56.63 -29.30 22.67
CA ASN A 511 58.03 -29.17 22.28
C ASN A 511 58.91 -28.63 23.42
N ALA A 512 58.40 -27.67 24.21
CA ALA A 512 59.09 -27.20 25.42
C ALA A 512 59.26 -28.31 26.47
N GLU A 513 58.26 -29.20 26.61
CA GLU A 513 58.34 -30.37 27.49
C GLU A 513 59.38 -31.38 26.99
N VAL A 514 59.38 -31.71 25.69
CA VAL A 514 60.39 -32.58 25.08
C VAL A 514 61.80 -32.04 25.33
N LEU A 515 62.01 -30.74 25.12
CA LEU A 515 63.31 -30.10 25.35
C LEU A 515 63.73 -30.16 26.83
N ASN A 516 62.78 -30.09 27.77
CA ASN A 516 63.06 -30.29 29.19
C ASN A 516 63.41 -31.75 29.52
N LEU A 517 62.69 -32.71 28.92
CA LEU A 517 62.99 -34.14 29.06
C LEU A 517 64.36 -34.49 28.48
N GLU A 518 64.74 -33.92 27.34
CA GLU A 518 66.08 -34.07 26.75
C GLU A 518 67.15 -33.54 27.71
N LYS A 519 66.98 -32.34 28.28
CA LYS A 519 67.90 -31.80 29.30
C LYS A 519 68.03 -32.72 30.51
N ARG A 520 66.93 -33.28 31.02
CA ARG A 520 66.94 -34.23 32.14
C ARG A 520 67.63 -35.53 31.76
N HIS A 521 67.38 -36.04 30.56
CA HIS A 521 68.04 -37.23 30.04
C HIS A 521 69.56 -37.01 29.95
N ASP A 522 70.01 -35.87 29.44
CA ASP A 522 71.43 -35.55 29.36
C ASP A 522 72.08 -35.38 30.74
N GLN A 523 71.37 -34.77 31.70
CA GLN A 523 71.81 -34.73 33.10
C GLN A 523 71.96 -36.13 33.69
N LEU A 524 70.96 -37.00 33.50
CA LEU A 524 71.02 -38.39 33.97
C LEU A 524 72.15 -39.17 33.30
N LYS A 525 72.41 -38.91 32.01
CA LYS A 525 73.54 -39.52 31.28
C LYS A 525 74.88 -39.08 31.85
N SER A 526 75.03 -37.80 32.20
CA SER A 526 76.23 -37.29 32.88
C SER A 526 76.41 -37.96 34.25
N VAL A 527 75.36 -37.99 35.08
CA VAL A 527 75.39 -38.65 36.40
C VAL A 527 75.74 -40.13 36.28
N LYS A 528 75.19 -40.81 35.28
CA LYS A 528 75.53 -42.21 35.00
C LYS A 528 77.01 -42.39 34.69
N MET A 529 77.58 -41.54 33.82
CA MET A 529 79.02 -41.58 33.51
C MET A 529 79.89 -41.32 34.76
N ASP A 530 79.50 -40.37 35.61
CA ASP A 530 80.19 -40.09 36.87
C ASP A 530 80.15 -41.29 37.82
N LEU A 531 78.98 -41.93 37.96
CA LEU A 531 78.80 -43.14 38.78
C LEU A 531 79.60 -44.33 38.21
N GLU A 532 79.59 -44.54 36.89
CA GLU A 532 80.42 -45.57 36.25
C GLU A 532 81.92 -45.30 36.50
N GLY A 533 82.34 -44.04 36.48
CA GLY A 533 83.68 -43.62 36.85
C GLY A 533 84.02 -43.92 38.33
N GLN A 534 83.10 -43.61 39.26
CA GLN A 534 83.26 -43.92 40.69
C GLN A 534 83.29 -45.43 40.95
N ILE A 535 82.44 -46.21 40.29
CA ILE A 535 82.46 -47.68 40.38
C ILE A 535 83.80 -48.22 39.88
N GLY A 536 84.32 -47.69 38.77
CA GLY A 536 85.65 -48.07 38.27
C GLY A 536 86.77 -47.75 39.27
N GLN A 537 86.71 -46.59 39.94
CA GLN A 537 87.64 -46.23 41.01
C GLN A 537 87.52 -47.18 42.22
N LEU A 538 86.31 -47.44 42.70
CA LEU A 538 86.06 -48.34 43.83
C LEU A 538 86.47 -49.78 43.52
N GLN A 539 86.26 -50.26 42.29
CA GLN A 539 86.75 -51.57 41.86
C GLN A 539 88.29 -51.62 41.87
N ALA A 540 88.95 -50.58 41.35
CA ALA A 540 90.41 -50.49 41.39
C ALA A 540 90.96 -50.44 42.83
N GLU A 541 90.30 -49.72 43.74
CA GLU A 541 90.63 -49.70 45.16
C GLU A 541 90.39 -51.04 45.84
N SER A 542 89.25 -51.69 45.56
CA SER A 542 88.93 -53.03 46.05
C SER A 542 89.99 -54.05 45.62
N SER A 543 90.39 -54.05 44.34
CA SER A 543 91.47 -54.91 43.84
C SER A 543 92.81 -54.61 44.52
N LYS A 544 93.14 -53.34 44.81
CA LYS A 544 94.34 -53.00 45.60
C LYS A 544 94.28 -53.56 47.02
N TRP A 545 93.14 -53.45 47.69
CA TRP A 545 92.95 -54.00 49.04
C TRP A 545 93.01 -55.52 49.06
N GLN A 546 92.42 -56.18 48.06
CA GLN A 546 92.47 -57.62 47.92
C GLN A 546 93.91 -58.11 47.69
N PHE A 547 94.66 -57.48 46.78
CA PHE A 547 96.07 -57.80 46.57
C PHE A 547 96.90 -57.61 47.84
N ARG A 548 96.66 -56.54 48.62
CA ARG A 548 97.31 -56.33 49.92
C ARG A 548 96.96 -57.42 50.92
N ALA A 549 95.71 -57.86 50.97
CA ALA A 549 95.26 -58.93 51.85
C ALA A 549 95.90 -60.28 51.47
N GLU A 550 95.94 -60.60 50.17
CA GLU A 550 96.63 -61.80 49.64
C GLU A 550 98.12 -61.78 49.99
N THR A 551 98.80 -60.65 49.78
CA THR A 551 100.22 -60.49 50.14
C THR A 551 100.43 -60.68 51.65
N ALA A 552 99.59 -60.08 52.49
CA ALA A 552 99.67 -60.25 53.94
C ALA A 552 99.40 -61.69 54.39
N GLN A 553 98.53 -62.41 53.67
CA GLN A 553 98.25 -63.81 53.94
C GLN A 553 99.42 -64.72 53.53
N GLU A 554 100.04 -64.49 52.38
CA GLU A 554 101.28 -65.18 51.97
C GLU A 554 102.40 -64.96 52.99
N ASP A 555 102.60 -63.71 53.46
CA ASP A 555 103.58 -63.41 54.51
C ASP A 555 103.26 -64.15 55.82
N LEU A 556 101.98 -64.22 56.21
CA LEU A 556 101.55 -64.96 57.40
C LEU A 556 101.78 -66.46 57.26
N GLU A 557 101.53 -67.04 56.09
CA GLU A 557 101.83 -68.44 55.79
C GLU A 557 103.34 -68.72 55.83
N ARG A 558 104.16 -67.81 55.30
CA ARG A 558 105.61 -67.89 55.38
C ARG A 558 106.11 -67.86 56.82
N VAL A 559 105.56 -66.97 57.65
CA VAL A 559 105.87 -66.90 59.09
C VAL A 559 105.41 -68.18 59.81
N LYS A 560 104.24 -68.74 59.47
CA LYS A 560 103.79 -70.03 60.02
C LYS A 560 104.74 -71.17 59.66
N GLN A 561 105.20 -71.26 58.41
CA GLN A 561 106.17 -72.27 57.99
C GLN A 561 107.49 -72.11 58.75
N GLN A 562 108.01 -70.89 58.86
CA GLN A 562 109.20 -70.60 59.68
C GLN A 562 109.00 -71.02 61.15
N LEU A 563 107.81 -70.80 61.72
CA LEU A 563 107.49 -71.23 63.08
C LEU A 563 107.51 -72.77 63.21
N VAL A 564 106.96 -73.50 62.22
CA VAL A 564 106.97 -74.97 62.20
C VAL A 564 108.40 -75.50 62.09
N GLU A 565 109.23 -74.94 61.21
CA GLU A 565 110.64 -75.32 61.09
C GLU A 565 111.41 -75.11 62.41
N VAL A 566 111.22 -73.95 63.05
CA VAL A 566 111.80 -73.67 64.37
C VAL A 566 111.30 -74.66 65.42
N ASN A 567 110.01 -74.99 65.41
CA ASN A 567 109.44 -75.94 66.37
C ASN A 567 109.99 -77.36 66.18
N GLN A 568 110.15 -77.82 64.93
CA GLN A 568 110.79 -79.10 64.62
C GLN A 568 112.26 -79.12 65.06
N GLN A 569 113.00 -78.03 64.90
CA GLN A 569 114.36 -77.91 65.43
C GLN A 569 114.40 -77.98 66.97
N TYR A 570 113.37 -77.48 67.65
CA TYR A 570 113.24 -77.64 69.10
C TYR A 570 112.92 -79.09 69.48
N GLU A 571 111.98 -79.75 68.79
CA GLU A 571 111.64 -81.16 69.04
C GLU A 571 112.82 -82.10 68.79
N HIS A 572 113.59 -81.90 67.72
CA HIS A 572 114.81 -82.68 67.46
C HIS A 572 115.85 -82.51 68.56
N ARG A 573 116.03 -81.29 69.09
CA ARG A 573 116.89 -81.05 70.26
C ARG A 573 116.39 -81.80 71.49
N LEU A 574 115.08 -81.76 71.75
CA LEU A 574 114.47 -82.45 72.89
C LEU A 574 114.64 -83.98 72.81
N GLN A 575 114.53 -84.56 71.61
CA GLN A 575 114.76 -86.00 71.39
C GLN A 575 116.24 -86.37 71.57
N SER A 576 117.17 -85.54 71.10
CA SER A 576 118.61 -85.71 71.37
C SER A 576 118.89 -85.78 72.86
N ASP A 577 118.36 -84.83 73.64
CA ASP A 577 118.53 -84.78 75.09
C ASP A 577 117.94 -86.02 75.80
N GLN A 578 116.83 -86.59 75.29
CA GLN A 578 116.24 -87.83 75.82
C GLN A 578 117.11 -89.07 75.57
N VAL A 579 117.78 -89.16 74.42
CA VAL A 579 118.70 -90.26 74.10
C VAL A 579 119.91 -90.22 75.03
N ASP A 580 120.48 -89.05 75.26
CA ASP A 580 121.60 -88.85 76.18
C ASP A 580 121.23 -89.24 77.62
N LEU A 581 120.00 -88.92 78.06
CA LEU A 581 119.48 -89.31 79.38
C LEU A 581 119.34 -90.84 79.54
N ALA A 582 118.87 -91.54 78.49
CA ALA A 582 118.67 -92.98 78.51
C ALA A 582 120.01 -93.74 78.60
N GLN A 583 121.04 -93.32 77.85
CA GLN A 583 122.39 -93.89 77.95
C GLN A 583 122.98 -93.72 79.37
N HIS A 584 122.72 -92.58 80.01
CA HIS A 584 123.20 -92.31 81.36
C HIS A 584 122.55 -93.22 82.42
N GLN A 585 121.29 -93.62 82.23
CA GLN A 585 120.57 -94.53 83.12
C GLN A 585 121.03 -95.99 82.99
N GLU A 586 121.38 -96.42 81.77
CA GLU A 586 121.87 -97.78 81.51
C GLU A 586 123.25 -98.03 82.15
N LEU A 587 124.15 -97.05 82.08
CA LEU A 587 125.44 -97.06 82.79
C LEU A 587 125.27 -97.09 84.32
N ALA A 588 124.25 -96.40 84.85
CA ALA A 588 123.96 -96.40 86.28
C ALA A 588 123.40 -97.74 86.80
N GLN A 589 122.69 -98.51 85.98
CA GLN A 589 122.17 -99.83 86.34
C GLN A 589 123.24 -100.93 86.33
N GLN A 590 124.17 -100.92 85.37
CA GLN A 590 125.31 -101.85 85.36
C GLN A 590 126.21 -101.69 86.61
N ALA A 591 126.40 -100.44 87.08
CA ALA A 591 127.16 -100.16 88.30
C ALA A 591 126.50 -100.69 89.60
N ARG A 592 125.16 -100.85 89.62
CA ARG A 592 124.42 -101.38 90.78
C ARG A 592 124.44 -102.90 90.85
N GLN A 593 124.41 -103.61 89.71
CA GLN A 593 124.46 -105.07 89.69
C GLN A 593 125.85 -105.62 90.07
N ALA A 594 126.93 -104.92 89.72
CA ALA A 594 128.30 -105.30 90.11
C ALA A 594 128.58 -105.17 91.64
N LYS A 595 127.80 -104.35 92.38
CA LYS A 595 127.91 -104.20 93.84
C LYS A 595 127.15 -105.28 94.62
N LEU A 596 126.07 -105.84 94.06
CA LEU A 596 125.26 -106.89 94.71
C LEU A 596 125.92 -108.29 94.64
N ALA A 597 126.73 -108.57 93.61
CA ALA A 597 127.43 -109.86 93.46
C ALA A 597 128.62 -110.06 94.42
N LYS A 598 129.07 -109.01 95.14
CA LYS A 598 130.23 -109.05 96.07
C LYS A 598 129.86 -109.23 97.55
N TRP A 599 128.57 -109.27 97.92
CA TRP A 599 128.13 -109.15 99.33
C TRP A 599 127.53 -110.42 99.98
N LEU A 600 127.37 -111.55 99.27
CA LEU A 600 126.64 -112.74 99.80
C LEU A 600 127.31 -114.10 99.55
N HIS A 601 128.58 -114.25 99.94
CA HIS A 601 129.28 -115.52 100.21
C HIS A 601 130.41 -115.19 101.21
N PRO A 602 130.56 -115.72 102.46
CA PRO A 602 129.77 -116.70 103.23
C PRO A 602 129.62 -116.39 104.76
N PHE A 603 128.57 -116.85 105.44
CA PHE A 603 128.66 -117.27 106.86
C PHE A 603 127.61 -118.34 107.20
N LYS A 604 128.10 -119.58 107.38
CA LYS A 604 127.50 -120.67 108.15
C LYS A 604 128.31 -120.72 109.45
N ASN A 605 127.62 -120.77 110.60
CA ASN A 605 128.09 -121.01 111.98
C ASN A 605 128.24 -119.77 112.87
N ARG A 606 127.61 -119.66 114.06
CA ARG A 606 126.55 -120.41 114.79
C ARG A 606 126.49 -119.68 116.17
N GLN A 607 125.37 -119.47 116.85
CA GLN A 607 124.52 -120.47 117.51
C GLN A 607 123.19 -119.82 117.97
N LYS A 608 122.18 -120.68 118.23
CA LYS A 608 121.09 -120.55 119.23
C LYS A 608 121.19 -119.29 120.13
N GLU A 609 120.18 -118.43 120.30
CA GLU A 609 118.76 -118.57 120.67
C GLU A 609 118.02 -117.26 120.25
N THR A 610 116.71 -117.13 119.95
CA THR A 610 115.53 -117.99 119.78
C THR A 610 114.47 -117.22 118.96
N LYS A 611 113.69 -118.02 118.20
CA LYS A 611 112.23 -117.91 117.89
C LYS A 611 111.66 -116.95 116.83
N HIS A 612 110.78 -117.62 116.04
CA HIS A 612 109.51 -117.18 115.44
C HIS A 612 109.57 -116.40 114.10
N VAL A 613 108.70 -116.65 113.10
CA VAL A 613 107.63 -117.64 112.86
C VAL A 613 107.19 -117.53 111.40
N SER A 614 106.92 -118.70 110.80
CA SER A 614 105.81 -119.09 109.90
C SER A 614 105.38 -118.15 108.74
N GLN A 615 105.52 -118.61 107.48
CA GLN A 615 104.49 -119.24 106.60
C GLN A 615 103.44 -118.27 106.04
N PRO A 616 102.88 -118.53 104.84
CA PRO A 616 103.41 -119.23 103.67
C PRO A 616 104.00 -118.29 102.60
#